data_AF-A0A1C3PFT0-F1
#
_entry.id   AF-A0A1C3PFT0-F1
#
_cell.length_a   1.000
_cell.length_b   1.000
_cell.length_c   1.000
_cell.angle_alpha   90.00
_cell.angle_beta   90.00
_cell.angle_gamma   90.00
#
_symmetry.space_group_name_H-M   'P 1'
#
loop_
_entity.id
_entity.type
_entity.pdbx_description
1 polymer ?
#
loop_
_entity_poly.entity_id
_entity_poly.type
_entity_poly.pdbx_seq_one_letter_code
_entity_poly.pdbx_strand_id
1 'polypeptide(L)' 'MTVAADRIYVLENGTVMEAGPHDRLIRSGGIYAQLTRGPAERTSRKEAKKERNGGR' A
#
# COMPACT_ATOMS: atom_id res chain seq x y z
N MET A 1 -6.76 13.92 -17.96
CA MET A 1 -5.47 14.36 -17.41
C MET A 1 -4.96 13.26 -16.50
N THR A 2 -4.04 12.43 -16.98
CA THR A 2 -3.39 11.38 -16.19
C THR A 2 -2.47 12.02 -15.17
N VAL A 3 -2.58 11.62 -13.90
CA VAL A 3 -1.68 12.09 -12.85
C VAL A 3 -0.27 11.60 -13.19
N ALA A 4 0.59 12.50 -13.66
CA ALA A 4 1.99 12.22 -13.94
C ALA A 4 2.77 12.27 -12.62
N ALA A 5 2.85 11.12 -11.95
CA ALA A 5 3.75 10.93 -10.82
C ALA A 5 4.88 10.01 -11.25
N ASP A 6 6.13 10.50 -11.15
CA ASP A 6 7.32 9.72 -11.50
C ASP A 6 7.42 8.44 -10.65
N ARG A 7 7.06 8.54 -9.37
CA ARG A 7 6.94 7.41 -8.43
C ARG A 7 5.92 7.70 -7.34
N ILE A 8 5.10 6.71 -7.05
CA ILE A 8 4.17 6.68 -5.91
C ILE A 8 4.66 5.63 -4.93
N TYR A 9 4.60 5.95 -3.64
CA TYR A 9 4.91 5.04 -2.54
C TYR A 9 3.67 4.86 -1.68
N VAL A 10 3.19 3.62 -1.58
CA VAL A 10 2.11 3.25 -0.67
C VAL A 10 2.73 2.86 0.65
N LEU A 11 2.37 3.59 1.70
CA LEU A 11 2.84 3.36 3.05
C LEU A 11 1.74 2.73 3.89
N GLU A 12 2.10 1.70 4.66
CA GLU A 12 1.27 1.13 5.71
C GLU A 12 2.13 1.02 6.98
N ASN A 13 1.68 1.66 8.06
CA ASN A 13 2.38 1.70 9.36
C ASN A 13 3.88 2.07 9.27
N GLY A 14 4.22 3.05 8.43
CA GLY A 14 5.60 3.51 8.25
C GLY A 14 6.47 2.60 7.38
N THR A 15 5.90 1.54 6.79
CA THR A 15 6.60 0.64 5.87
C THR A 15 6.09 0.83 4.44
N VAL A 16 7.00 0.76 3.45
CA VAL A 16 6.64 0.82 2.03
C VAL A 16 6.08 -0.53 1.59
N MET A 17 4.80 -0.56 1.24
CA MET A 17 4.11 -1.76 0.74
C MET A 17 4.18 -1.87 -0.77
N GLU A 18 4.07 -0.75 -1.50
CA GLU A 18 4.17 -0.72 -2.95
C GLU A 18 4.88 0.56 -3.42
N ALA A 19 5.66 0.45 -4.49
CA ALA A 19 6.33 1.58 -5.09
C ALA A 19 6.39 1.48 -6.62
N GLY A 20 6.06 2.56 -7.32
CA GLY A 20 6.16 2.61 -8.77
C GLY A 20 5.34 3.74 -9.41
N PRO A 21 5.41 3.88 -10.74
CA PRO A 21 4.60 4.86 -11.45
C PRO A 21 3.12 4.47 -11.42
N HIS A 22 2.24 5.46 -11.58
CA HIS A 22 0.79 5.32 -11.51
C HIS A 22 0.25 4.16 -12.36
N ASP A 23 0.62 4.12 -13.64
CA ASP A 23 0.21 3.09 -14.60
C ASP A 23 0.55 1.67 -14.13
N ARG A 24 1.75 1.49 -13.58
CA ARG A 24 2.22 0.18 -13.13
C ARG A 24 1.47 -0.28 -11.88
N LEU A 25 1.24 0.63 -10.93
CA LEU A 25 0.52 0.33 -9.70
C LEU A 25 -0.96 0.02 -9.96
N ILE A 26 -1.60 0.73 -10.89
CA ILE A 26 -2.98 0.44 -11.30
C ILE A 26 -3.08 -0.90 -12.01
N ARG A 27 -2.18 -1.19 -12.97
CA ARG A 27 -2.18 -2.48 -13.70
C ARG A 27 -1.88 -3.66 -12.78
N SER A 28 -1.08 -3.46 -11.75
CA SER A 28 -0.78 -4.49 -10.75
C SER A 28 -2.00 -4.86 -9.91
N GLY A 29 -3.07 -4.05 -9.91
CA GLY A 29 -4.27 -4.32 -9.10
C GLY A 29 -4.00 -4.28 -7.59
N GLY A 30 -2.94 -3.59 -7.18
CA GLY A 30 -2.42 -3.56 -5.83
C GLY A 30 -3.23 -2.70 -4.86
N ILE A 31 -2.61 -2.36 -3.74
CA ILE A 31 -3.19 -1.50 -2.69
C ILE A 31 -3.50 -0.12 -3.28
N TYR A 32 -2.56 0.45 -4.05
CA TYR A 32 -2.78 1.73 -4.72
C TYR A 32 -4.00 1.71 -5.66
N ALA A 33 -4.15 0.65 -6.46
CA ALA A 33 -5.26 0.51 -7.40
C ALA A 33 -6.61 0.48 -6.67
N GLN A 34 -6.68 -0.19 -5.52
CA GLN A 34 -7.89 -0.23 -4.70
C GLN A 34 -8.21 1.14 -4.08
N LEU A 35 -7.21 1.87 -3.59
CA LEU A 35 -7.39 3.23 -3.06
C LEU A 35 -7.91 4.22 -4.11
N THR A 36 -7.40 4.12 -5.35
CA THR A 36 -7.84 5.02 -6.44
C THR A 36 -9.28 4.79 -6.91
N ARG A 37 -9.90 3.65 -6.60
CA ARG A 37 -11.26 3.30 -7.07
C ARG A 37 -12.42 3.87 -6.23
N GLY A 38 -12.16 4.59 -5.13
CA GLY A 38 -13.21 5.17 -4.28
C GLY A 38 -13.56 4.31 -3.06
N PRO A 39 -14.32 4.84 -2.08
CA PRO A 39 -13.96 4.75 -0.67
C PRO A 39 -14.30 3.40 -0.06
N ALA A 40 -13.32 2.48 -0.02
CA ALA A 40 -13.32 1.43 0.97
C ALA A 40 -12.92 2.04 2.33
N GLU A 41 -13.88 2.70 2.96
CA GLU A 41 -13.86 2.93 4.40
C GLU A 41 -13.49 1.62 5.10
N ARG A 42 -12.30 1.63 5.71
CA ARG A 42 -11.75 0.75 6.75
C ARG A 42 -10.25 0.60 6.50
N THR A 43 -9.48 1.62 6.89
CA THR A 43 -8.11 1.40 7.36
C THR A 43 -8.20 0.68 8.71
N SER A 44 -8.69 -0.56 8.68
CA SER A 44 -8.77 -1.44 9.83
C SER A 44 -7.46 -2.18 9.96
N ARG A 45 -6.74 -1.87 11.03
CA ARG A 45 -6.44 -2.87 12.07
C ARG A 45 -6.03 -4.24 11.50
N LYS A 46 -4.82 -4.35 10.97
CA LYS A 46 -4.11 -5.64 10.84
C LYS A 46 -2.63 -5.50 11.14
N GLU A 47 -2.30 -5.13 12.37
CA GLU A 47 -1.01 -5.44 12.97
C GLU A 47 -1.22 -6.40 14.14
N ALA A 48 -1.45 -7.67 13.79
CA ALA A 48 -1.37 -8.78 14.72
C ALA A 48 -0.62 -9.91 14.01
N LYS A 49 0.71 -9.79 13.94
CA LYS A 49 1.69 -10.88 14.02
C LYS A 49 3.05 -10.40 13.51
N LYS A 50 3.95 -10.05 14.43
CA LYS A 50 5.31 -10.63 14.45
C LYS A 50 5.97 -10.49 15.81
N GLU A 51 5.28 -10.91 16.86
CA GLU A 51 5.97 -11.37 18.06
C GLU A 51 6.23 -12.87 17.91
N ARG A 52 7.50 -13.21 17.80
CA ARG A 52 8.17 -14.45 18.22
C ARG A 52 9.49 -14.55 17.45
N ASN A 53 10.58 -14.15 18.10
CA ASN A 53 11.79 -14.96 18.33
C ASN A 53 12.92 -14.00 18.78
N GLY A 54 13.68 -14.23 19.85
CA GLY A 54 13.83 -15.42 20.66
C GLY A 54 14.36 -15.08 22.04
N GLY A 55 14.08 -15.99 22.96
CA GLY A 55 14.63 -15.96 24.30
C GLY A 55 16.14 -16.17 24.28
N ARG A 56 16.80 -15.46 25.19
CA ARG A 56 17.69 -16.00 26.21
C ARG A 56 17.75 -14.97 27.33
#